data_AF-A0A9D1V822-F1
#
_entry.id   AF-A0A9D1V822-F1
#
_cell.length_a   1.000
_cell.length_b   1.000
_cell.length_c   1.000
_cell.angle_alpha   90.00
_cell.angle_beta   90.00
_cell.angle_gamma   90.00
#
_symmetry.space_group_name_H-M   'P 1'
#
loop_
_entity.id
_entity.type
_entity.pdbx_description
1 polymer ?
#
loop_
_entity_poly.entity_id
_entity_poly.type
_entity_poly.pdbx_seq_one_letter_code
_entity_poly.pdbx_strand_id
1 'polypeptide(L)'
;MEEKNFFDKVYEIVCMIPQGKVATYGQIARMCFAPRSSRAVGYALHVNPMPGIIPCHRVVNREGRLAPAFAFGGPEIQADLLEKEGVPVFRKEDGMLYVDLDNCLWNPQ
;
A
#
# COMPACT_ATOMS: atom_id res chain seq x y z
N MET A 1 -23.20 17.75 0.51
CA MET A 1 -22.03 16.93 0.88
C MET A 1 -21.03 17.11 -0.23
N GLU A 2 -19.87 17.67 0.08
CA GLU A 2 -18.83 17.96 -0.92
C GLU A 2 -18.35 16.66 -1.56
N GLU A 3 -18.15 16.65 -2.88
CA GLU A 3 -17.64 15.46 -3.56
C GLU A 3 -16.20 15.21 -3.12
N LYS A 4 -15.94 14.06 -2.50
CA LYS A 4 -14.60 13.67 -2.05
C LYS A 4 -13.65 13.63 -3.24
N ASN A 5 -12.48 14.25 -3.09
CA ASN A 5 -11.48 14.24 -4.14
C ASN A 5 -10.86 12.84 -4.28
N PHE A 6 -10.06 12.62 -5.32
CA PHE A 6 -9.45 11.32 -5.58
C PHE A 6 -8.55 10.83 -4.42
N PHE A 7 -7.84 11.73 -3.73
CA PHE A 7 -6.91 11.36 -2.65
C PHE A 7 -7.69 10.95 -1.40
N ASP A 8 -8.77 11.66 -1.06
CA ASP A 8 -9.66 11.28 0.03
C ASP A 8 -10.19 9.86 -0.15
N LYS A 9 -10.63 9.52 -1.38
CA LYS A 9 -11.08 8.16 -1.73
C LYS A 9 -9.95 7.13 -1.56
N VAL A 10 -8.73 7.46 -1.97
CA VAL A 10 -7.55 6.59 -1.79
C VAL A 10 -7.30 6.33 -0.30
N TYR A 11 -7.29 7.38 0.52
CA TYR A 11 -7.04 7.27 1.96
C TYR A 11 -8.10 6.43 2.66
N GLU A 12 -9.37 6.62 2.32
CA GLU A 12 -10.48 5.82 2.85
C GLU A 12 -10.31 4.34 2.53
N ILE A 13 -9.97 4.01 1.28
CA ILE A 13 -9.75 2.61 0.89
C ILE A 13 -8.53 2.03 1.59
N VAL A 14 -7.45 2.79 1.73
CA VAL A 14 -6.24 2.31 2.43
C VAL A 14 -6.51 2.06 3.91
N CYS A 15 -7.32 2.89 4.57
CA CYS A 15 -7.76 2.65 5.95
C CYS A 15 -8.62 1.39 6.12
N MET A 16 -9.26 0.89 5.05
CA MET A 16 -10.03 -0.36 5.10
C MET A 16 -9.17 -1.62 4.99
N ILE A 17 -7.90 -1.51 4.58
CA ILE A 17 -7.01 -2.67 4.48
C ILE A 17 -6.77 -3.20 5.91
N PRO A 18 -7.15 -4.45 6.24
CA PRO A 18 -6.98 -4.96 7.59
C PRO A 18 -5.50 -5.21 7.92
N GLN A 19 -5.17 -5.21 9.21
CA GLN A 19 -3.86 -5.64 9.71
C GLN A 19 -3.56 -7.06 9.21
N GLY A 20 -2.31 -7.32 8.84
CA GLY A 20 -1.89 -8.63 8.31
C GLY A 20 -2.25 -8.83 6.82
N LYS A 21 -2.77 -7.81 6.14
CA LYS A 21 -3.06 -7.83 4.70
C LYS A 21 -2.44 -6.64 3.99
N VAL A 22 -2.26 -6.81 2.68
CA VAL A 22 -1.74 -5.78 1.77
C VAL A 22 -2.67 -5.58 0.58
N ALA A 23 -2.57 -4.42 -0.05
CA ALA A 23 -3.23 -4.15 -1.33
C ALA A 23 -2.21 -3.63 -2.35
N THR A 24 -2.52 -3.78 -3.65
CA THR A 24 -1.67 -3.21 -4.69
C THR A 24 -2.14 -1.80 -5.07
N TYR A 25 -1.24 -0.93 -5.53
CA TYR A 25 -1.65 0.39 -6.07
C TYR A 25 -2.74 0.29 -7.15
N GLY A 26 -2.69 -0.75 -7.98
CA GLY A 26 -3.69 -1.00 -9.02
C GLY A 26 -5.05 -1.43 -8.47
N GLN A 27 -5.07 -2.20 -7.38
CA GLN A 27 -6.30 -2.56 -6.69
C GLN A 27 -6.98 -1.32 -6.10
N ILE A 28 -6.24 -0.48 -5.39
CA ILE A 28 -6.78 0.77 -4.85
C ILE A 28 -7.31 1.66 -5.98
N ALA A 29 -6.57 1.82 -7.07
CA ALA A 29 -7.01 2.59 -8.22
C ALA A 29 -8.32 2.07 -8.84
N ARG A 30 -8.50 0.74 -8.90
CA ARG A 30 -9.75 0.11 -9.36
C ARG A 30 -10.91 0.40 -8.40
N MET A 31 -10.68 0.31 -7.09
CA MET A 31 -11.68 0.60 -6.07
C MET A 31 -12.10 2.08 -6.07
N CYS A 32 -11.22 2.98 -6.50
CA CYS A 32 -11.54 4.38 -6.75
C CYS A 32 -12.25 4.64 -8.11
N PHE A 33 -12.66 3.60 -8.85
CA PHE A 33 -13.20 3.69 -10.22
C PHE A 33 -12.24 4.38 -11.22
N ALA A 34 -10.93 4.31 -10.97
CA ALA A 34 -9.90 4.94 -11.78
C ALA A 34 -8.76 3.94 -12.10
N PRO A 35 -9.03 2.85 -12.85
CA PRO A 35 -8.13 1.70 -12.99
C PRO A 35 -6.76 2.01 -13.63
N ARG A 36 -6.60 3.18 -14.28
CA ARG A 36 -5.34 3.63 -14.91
C ARG A 36 -4.54 4.58 -14.01
N SER A 37 -4.98 4.80 -12.77
CA SER A 37 -4.45 5.84 -11.87
C SER A 37 -3.53 5.29 -10.77
N SER A 38 -2.92 4.11 -10.93
CA SER A 38 -2.02 3.52 -9.92
C SER A 38 -0.86 4.44 -9.52
N ARG A 39 -0.31 5.22 -10.48
CA ARG A 39 0.72 6.22 -10.17
C ARG A 39 0.18 7.36 -9.30
N ALA A 40 -1.05 7.79 -9.55
CA ALA A 40 -1.70 8.82 -8.74
C ALA A 40 -2.01 8.32 -7.32
N VAL A 41 -2.35 7.03 -7.14
CA VAL A 41 -2.43 6.41 -5.82
C VAL A 41 -1.08 6.48 -5.09
N GLY A 42 0.01 6.11 -5.77
CA GLY A 42 1.35 6.21 -5.22
C GLY A 42 1.71 7.63 -4.79
N TYR A 43 1.36 8.63 -5.60
CA TYR A 43 1.55 10.03 -5.24
C TYR A 43 0.69 10.47 -4.05
N ALA A 44 -0.60 10.10 -4.01
CA ALA A 44 -1.48 10.39 -2.88
C ALA A 44 -0.90 9.84 -1.56
N LEU A 45 -0.36 8.62 -1.58
CA LEU A 45 0.27 8.01 -0.40
C LEU A 45 1.62 8.62 -0.05
N HIS A 46 2.36 9.15 -1.03
CA HIS A 46 3.58 9.90 -0.80
C HIS A 46 3.31 11.23 -0.08
N VAL A 47 2.21 11.90 -0.43
CA VAL A 47 1.76 13.16 0.22
C VAL A 47 0.73 12.92 1.34
N ASN A 48 0.71 11.72 1.91
CA ASN A 48 -0.22 11.34 2.98
C ASN A 48 -0.20 12.38 4.13
N PRO A 49 -1.32 13.08 4.40
CA PRO A 49 -1.36 14.15 5.40
C PRO A 49 -1.33 13.62 6.85
N MET A 50 -1.60 12.33 7.05
CA MET A 50 -1.63 11.70 8.39
C MET A 50 -0.84 10.39 8.40
N PRO A 51 0.51 10.46 8.35
CA PRO A 51 1.36 9.29 8.53
C PRO A 51 1.05 8.58 9.86
N GLY A 52 0.94 7.24 9.83
CA GLY A 52 0.62 6.43 11.01
C GLY A 52 -0.88 6.25 11.29
N ILE A 53 -1.74 7.14 10.81
CA ILE A 53 -3.21 6.93 10.82
C ILE A 53 -3.63 6.21 9.55
N ILE A 54 -3.21 6.73 8.39
CA ILE A 54 -3.44 6.08 7.10
C ILE A 54 -2.32 5.03 6.90
N PRO A 55 -2.64 3.71 6.86
CA PRO A 55 -1.64 2.64 6.88
C PRO A 55 -1.02 2.42 5.49
N CYS A 56 -0.29 3.42 4.98
CA CYS A 56 0.28 3.40 3.64
C CYS A 56 1.34 2.30 3.42
N HIS A 57 1.95 1.78 4.49
CA HIS A 57 2.87 0.63 4.43
C HIS A 57 2.19 -0.66 3.95
N ARG A 58 0.85 -0.78 4.09
CA ARG A 58 0.07 -1.91 3.58
C ARG A 58 -0.11 -1.89 2.05
N VAL A 59 0.40 -0.88 1.34
CA VAL A 59 0.28 -0.78 -0.11
C VAL A 59 1.61 -1.11 -0.81
N VAL A 60 1.57 -2.09 -1.71
CA VAL A 60 2.74 -2.62 -2.43
C VAL A 60 2.55 -2.55 -3.94
N ASN A 61 3.60 -2.82 -4.71
CA ASN A 61 3.49 -2.89 -6.17
C ASN A 61 2.70 -4.15 -6.62
N ARG A 62 2.46 -4.26 -7.93
CA ARG A 62 1.68 -5.38 -8.51
C ARG A 62 2.30 -6.77 -8.32
N GLU A 63 3.58 -6.84 -7.97
CA GLU A 63 4.39 -8.06 -7.79
C GLU A 63 4.69 -8.32 -6.30
N GLY A 64 4.11 -7.52 -5.39
CA GLY A 64 4.36 -7.59 -3.95
C GLY A 64 5.62 -6.84 -3.49
N ARG A 65 6.32 -6.13 -4.39
CA ARG A 65 7.53 -5.39 -4.03
C ARG A 65 7.20 -4.18 -3.15
N LEU A 66 8.00 -3.99 -2.12
CA LEU A 66 7.97 -2.82 -1.26
C LEU A 66 8.48 -1.56 -2.00
N ALA A 67 8.11 -0.39 -1.50
CA ALA A 67 8.42 0.90 -2.08
C ALA A 67 9.88 1.30 -1.80
N PRO A 68 10.73 1.50 -2.84
CA PRO A 68 12.14 1.85 -2.65
C PRO A 68 12.37 3.18 -1.92
N ALA A 69 11.45 4.12 -2.10
CA ALA A 69 11.51 5.47 -1.51
C ALA A 69 10.44 5.65 -0.43
N PHE A 70 10.13 4.60 0.33
CA PHE A 70 9.25 4.73 1.49
C PHE A 70 9.85 5.71 2.51
N ALA A 71 9.01 6.48 3.17
CA ALA A 71 9.46 7.56 4.04
C ALA A 71 10.32 7.04 5.20
N PHE A 72 11.25 7.87 5.68
CA PHE A 72 12.05 7.65 6.89
C PHE A 72 13.01 6.45 6.89
N GLY A 73 13.25 5.81 5.75
CA GLY A 73 14.25 4.72 5.66
C GLY A 73 14.03 3.72 4.53
N GLY A 74 13.17 4.04 3.56
CA GLY A 74 12.98 3.20 2.39
C GLY A 74 12.29 1.87 2.71
N PRO A 75 12.53 0.83 1.89
CA PRO A 75 11.75 -0.41 1.94
C PRO A 75 11.92 -1.17 3.25
N GLU A 76 13.03 -0.98 3.99
CA GLU A 76 13.25 -1.64 5.29
C GLU A 76 12.26 -1.14 6.35
N ILE A 77 11.93 0.16 6.38
CA ILE A 77 10.91 0.69 7.31
C ILE A 77 9.52 0.16 6.94
N GLN A 78 9.23 0.05 5.65
CA GLN A 78 7.97 -0.57 5.22
C GLN A 78 7.92 -2.04 5.65
N ALA A 79 9.04 -2.76 5.56
CA ALA A 79 9.14 -4.16 5.99
C ALA A 79 8.89 -4.30 7.50
N ASP A 80 9.58 -3.52 8.32
CA ASP A 80 9.40 -3.54 9.78
C ASP A 80 7.94 -3.35 10.20
N LEU A 81 7.23 -2.42 9.53
CA LEU A 81 5.82 -2.16 9.81
C LEU A 81 4.92 -3.32 9.38
N LEU A 82 5.19 -3.93 8.23
CA LEU A 82 4.46 -5.09 7.73
C LEU A 82 4.69 -6.33 8.62
N GLU A 83 5.93 -6.58 9.03
CA GLU A 83 6.29 -7.71 9.88
C GLU A 83 5.70 -7.59 11.28
N LYS A 84 5.64 -6.37 11.85
CA LYS A 84 4.90 -6.09 13.11
C LYS A 84 3.40 -6.40 13.01
N GLU A 85 2.86 -6.38 11.80
CA GLU A 85 1.48 -6.75 11.52
C GLU A 85 1.29 -8.22 11.14
N GLY A 86 2.38 -9.01 11.14
CA GLY A 86 2.35 -10.43 10.81
C GLY A 86 2.40 -10.72 9.31
N VAL A 87 2.79 -9.76 8.46
CA VAL A 87 3.02 -9.97 7.03
C VAL A 87 4.48 -10.33 6.80
N PRO A 88 4.82 -11.57 6.39
CA PRO A 88 6.21 -11.95 6.13
C PRO A 88 6.78 -11.20 4.93
N VAL A 89 8.00 -10.69 5.08
CA VAL A 89 8.76 -10.03 4.01
C VAL A 89 9.98 -10.87 3.66
N PHE A 90 10.32 -10.94 2.37
CA PHE A 90 11.48 -11.67 1.90
C PHE A 90 12.23 -10.90 0.81
N ARG A 91 13.54 -11.16 0.70
CA ARG A 91 14.40 -10.57 -0.33
C ARG A 91 14.49 -11.51 -1.52
N LYS A 92 14.31 -10.99 -2.74
CA LYS A 92 14.57 -11.74 -3.98
C LYS A 92 16.00 -11.52 -4.47
N GLU A 93 16.39 -12.25 -5.52
CA GLU A 93 17.72 -12.18 -6.14
C GLU A 93 18.10 -10.79 -6.66
N ASP A 94 17.10 -9.97 -7.00
CA ASP A 94 17.29 -8.57 -7.39
C ASP A 94 17.66 -7.64 -6.21
N GLY A 95 17.76 -8.19 -5.00
CA GLY A 95 18.08 -7.47 -3.77
C GLY A 95 16.90 -6.69 -3.18
N MET A 96 15.72 -6.72 -3.79
CA MET A 96 14.54 -5.97 -3.35
C MET A 96 13.67 -6.81 -2.40
N LEU A 97 12.89 -6.12 -1.57
CA LEU A 97 11.97 -6.74 -0.62
C LEU A 97 10.57 -6.93 -1.21
N TYR A 98 9.96 -8.06 -0.89
CA TYR A 98 8.65 -8.48 -1.38
C TYR A 98 7.81 -9.09 -0.26
N VAL A 99 6.48 -9.04 -0.44
CA VAL A 99 5.50 -9.86 0.28
C VAL A 99 4.89 -10.90 -0.66
N ASP A 100 4.36 -11.97 -0.07
CA ASP A 100 3.63 -12.99 -0.79
C ASP A 100 2.16 -12.55 -0.98
N LEU A 101 1.82 -12.15 -2.20
CA LEU A 101 0.47 -11.71 -2.54
C LEU A 101 -0.56 -12.84 -2.46
N ASP A 102 -0.19 -14.11 -2.72
CA ASP A 102 -1.15 -15.20 -2.69
C ASP A 102 -1.72 -15.41 -1.28
N ASN A 103 -0.90 -15.13 -0.26
CA ASN A 103 -1.28 -15.28 1.15
C ASN A 103 -1.76 -13.97 1.80
N CYS A 104 -1.21 -12.83 1.39
CA CYS A 104 -1.40 -11.55 2.09
C CYS A 104 -2.30 -10.56 1.34
N LEU A 105 -2.68 -10.81 0.08
CA LEU A 105 -3.52 -9.88 -0.66
C LEU A 105 -4.89 -9.74 0.00
N TRP A 106 -5.29 -8.50 0.23
CA TRP A 106 -6.61 -8.14 0.71
C TRP A 106 -7.65 -8.34 -0.41
N ASN A 107 -8.61 -9.22 -0.17
CA ASN A 107 -9.76 -9.42 -1.04
C ASN A 107 -11.01 -8.87 -0.33
N PRO A 108 -11.43 -7.62 -0.60
CA PRO A 108 -12.68 -7.11 -0.07
C PRO A 108 -13.83 -7.97 -0.61
N GLN A 109 -14.74 -8.36 0.28
CA GLN A 109 -15.99 -9.04 -0.08
C GLN A 109 -16.98 -8.05 -0.69
#